data_AF-A0A5P3A8Z5-F1
#
_entry.id   AF-A0A5P3A8Z5-F1
#
_cell.length_a   1.000
_cell.length_b   1.000
_cell.length_c   1.000
_cell.angle_alpha   90.00
_cell.angle_beta   90.00
_cell.angle_gamma   90.00
#
_symmetry.space_group_name_H-M   'P 1'
#
loop_
_entity.id
_entity.type
_entity.pdbx_description
1 polymer ?
#
loop_
_entity_poly.entity_id
_entity_poly.type
_entity_poly.pdbx_seq_one_letter_code
_entity_poly.pdbx_strand_id
1 'polypeptide(L)'
;MAVTSSLDIAVQKRRHEFIPGHTILARNAAALPVPVGGRQLIPDQLFALKYPDCYRAFLLEFDRGTEPLRSAKHCKSLQRSIKLYREMFVTEAHRRYFGLRANTLVLWVFDAPRRMARFDEIARAEAGEYAGRFLAKVLPGSARWREMAAFQDVPWMSCGGETELVL
;
A
#
# COMPACT_ATOMS: atom_id res chain seq x y z
N MET A 1 4.90 -11.20 -8.85
CA MET A 1 3.67 -11.51 -8.09
C MET A 1 2.49 -10.84 -8.79
N ALA A 2 1.38 -11.55 -8.92
CA ALA A 2 0.24 -11.20 -9.78
C ALA A 2 -0.84 -10.32 -9.10
N VAL A 3 -0.57 -9.72 -7.93
CA VAL A 3 -1.62 -9.00 -7.17
C VAL A 3 -2.16 -7.80 -7.92
N THR A 4 -1.31 -6.91 -8.46
CA THR A 4 -1.79 -5.76 -9.26
C THR A 4 -2.44 -6.18 -10.57
N SER A 5 -1.95 -7.23 -11.24
CA SER A 5 -2.60 -7.78 -12.44
C SER A 5 -3.98 -8.38 -12.11
N SER A 6 -4.11 -9.09 -10.99
CA SER A 6 -5.40 -9.63 -10.53
C SER A 6 -6.34 -8.52 -10.06
N LEU A 7 -5.78 -7.43 -9.52
CA LEU A 7 -6.54 -6.24 -9.13
C LEU A 7 -7.08 -5.53 -10.37
N ASP A 8 -6.25 -5.29 -11.39
CA ASP A 8 -6.67 -4.72 -12.68
C ASP A 8 -7.89 -5.47 -13.26
N ILE A 9 -7.81 -6.81 -13.31
CA ILE A 9 -8.92 -7.64 -13.78
C ILE A 9 -10.16 -7.52 -12.89
N ALA A 10 -9.98 -7.43 -11.57
CA ALA A 10 -11.10 -7.30 -10.63
C ALA A 10 -11.78 -5.92 -10.71
N VAL A 11 -11.01 -4.85 -10.84
CA VAL A 11 -11.54 -3.48 -10.86
C VAL A 11 -12.28 -3.18 -12.17
N GLN A 12 -11.86 -3.77 -13.29
CA GLN A 12 -12.60 -3.70 -14.55
C GLN A 12 -14.02 -4.29 -14.41
N LYS A 13 -14.18 -5.40 -13.68
CA LYS A 13 -15.52 -5.97 -13.40
C LYS A 13 -16.40 -5.04 -12.56
N ARG A 14 -15.78 -4.19 -11.74
CA ARG A 14 -16.44 -3.21 -10.86
C ARG A 14 -16.63 -1.84 -11.54
N ARG A 15 -16.35 -1.72 -12.84
CA ARG A 15 -16.41 -0.47 -13.64
C ARG A 15 -15.51 0.64 -13.09
N HIS A 16 -14.39 0.26 -12.48
CA HIS A 16 -13.33 1.20 -12.13
C HIS A 16 -12.21 1.11 -13.18
N GLU A 17 -11.51 2.21 -13.40
CA GLU A 17 -10.38 2.26 -14.34
C GLU A 17 -9.06 2.14 -13.56
N PHE A 18 -8.26 1.12 -13.90
CA PHE A 18 -6.93 0.91 -13.34
C PHE A 18 -5.91 1.82 -14.04
N ILE A 19 -5.16 2.60 -13.28
CA ILE A 19 -4.11 3.46 -13.79
C ILE A 19 -2.77 2.89 -13.32
N PRO A 20 -1.93 2.36 -14.24
CA PRO A 20 -0.65 1.78 -13.87
C PRO A 20 0.35 2.86 -13.41
N GLY A 21 1.30 2.46 -12.56
CA GLY A 21 2.27 3.36 -11.95
C GLY A 21 3.08 4.19 -12.94
N HIS A 22 3.49 3.63 -14.08
CA HIS A 22 4.26 4.36 -15.09
C HIS A 22 3.49 5.58 -15.64
N THR A 23 2.17 5.48 -15.79
CA THR A 23 1.30 6.59 -16.20
C THR A 23 1.25 7.68 -15.16
N ILE A 24 1.30 7.32 -13.87
CA ILE A 24 1.35 8.29 -12.76
C ILE A 24 2.69 9.01 -12.74
N LEU A 25 3.79 8.25 -12.80
CA LEU A 25 5.16 8.79 -12.75
C LEU A 25 5.45 9.74 -13.92
N ALA A 26 4.96 9.41 -15.11
CA ALA A 26 5.14 10.23 -16.31
C ALA A 26 4.53 11.64 -16.19
N ARG A 27 3.53 11.86 -15.33
CA ARG A 27 2.87 13.17 -15.16
C ARG A 27 3.81 14.26 -14.68
N ASN A 28 4.84 13.90 -13.92
CA ASN A 28 5.76 14.85 -13.32
C ASN A 28 7.24 14.47 -13.55
N ALA A 29 7.51 13.61 -14.53
CA ALA A 29 8.83 13.01 -14.76
C ALA A 29 9.47 12.43 -13.48
N ALA A 30 8.63 11.85 -12.61
CA ALA A 30 9.06 11.32 -11.32
C ALA A 30 9.59 9.89 -11.46
N ALA A 31 10.43 9.47 -10.52
CA ALA A 31 10.82 8.07 -10.35
C ALA A 31 9.98 7.41 -9.24
N LEU A 32 9.99 6.08 -9.11
CA LEU A 32 9.25 5.41 -8.04
C LEU A 32 9.75 5.78 -6.61
N PRO A 33 11.07 5.92 -6.36
CA PRO A 33 11.57 6.40 -5.07
C PRO A 33 11.07 7.80 -4.74
N VAL A 34 10.30 7.92 -3.64
CA VAL A 34 9.83 9.20 -3.12
C VAL A 34 10.88 9.78 -2.18
N PRO A 35 11.39 11.01 -2.43
CA PRO A 35 12.26 11.68 -1.48
C PRO A 35 11.47 12.14 -0.25
N VAL A 36 11.88 11.70 0.94
CA VAL A 36 11.24 12.01 2.24
C VAL A 36 12.34 12.31 3.26
N GLY A 37 12.46 13.56 3.70
CA GLY A 37 13.40 13.95 4.76
C GLY A 37 14.86 13.58 4.49
N GLY A 38 15.31 13.68 3.24
CA GLY A 38 16.67 13.29 2.82
C GLY A 38 16.88 11.77 2.66
N ARG A 39 15.82 10.97 2.79
CA ARG A 39 15.81 9.51 2.55
C ARG A 39 14.95 9.19 1.33
N GLN A 40 15.11 7.98 0.81
CA GLN A 40 14.29 7.45 -0.28
C GLN A 40 13.28 6.45 0.28
N LEU A 41 11.99 6.72 0.09
CA LEU A 41 10.90 5.76 0.33
C LEU A 41 10.60 5.07 -1.01
N ILE A 42 10.85 3.77 -1.08
CA ILE A 42 10.66 2.99 -2.31
C ILE A 42 9.57 1.95 -2.02
N PRO A 43 8.32 2.18 -2.48
CA PRO A 43 7.27 1.18 -2.43
C PRO A 43 7.59 0.06 -3.43
N ASP A 44 7.07 -1.15 -3.20
CA ASP A 44 7.18 -2.22 -4.20
C ASP A 44 6.45 -1.85 -5.49
N GLN A 45 5.25 -1.28 -5.39
CA GLN A 45 4.47 -0.85 -6.56
C GLN A 45 3.65 0.43 -6.29
N LEU A 46 3.35 1.14 -7.38
CA LEU A 46 2.48 2.32 -7.41
C LEU A 46 1.39 2.09 -8.46
N PHE A 47 0.15 2.41 -8.13
CA PHE A 47 -0.96 2.46 -9.07
C PHE A 47 -2.06 3.39 -8.55
N ALA A 48 -3.09 3.63 -9.36
CA ALA A 48 -4.29 4.35 -8.93
C ALA A 48 -5.54 3.70 -9.49
N LEU A 49 -6.66 3.94 -8.81
CA LEU A 49 -7.99 3.58 -9.29
C LEU A 49 -8.78 4.87 -9.51
N LYS A 50 -9.49 4.92 -10.64
CA LYS A 50 -10.48 5.93 -10.93
C LYS A 50 -11.87 5.33 -10.70
N TYR A 51 -12.53 5.90 -9.71
CA TYR A 51 -13.95 5.73 -9.44
C TYR A 51 -14.74 6.76 -10.25
N PRO A 52 -16.08 6.60 -10.38
CA PRO A 52 -16.90 7.57 -11.10
C PRO A 52 -16.69 9.02 -10.63
N ASP A 53 -16.58 9.23 -9.32
CA ASP A 53 -16.55 10.56 -8.72
C ASP A 53 -15.18 10.97 -8.15
N CYS A 54 -14.22 10.05 -8.09
CA CYS A 54 -12.93 10.34 -7.46
C CYS A 54 -11.79 9.46 -7.97
N TYR A 55 -10.58 9.86 -7.62
CA TYR A 55 -9.37 9.07 -7.85
C TYR A 55 -8.72 8.75 -6.50
N ARG A 56 -8.12 7.56 -6.41
CA ARG A 56 -7.32 7.15 -5.26
C ARG A 56 -6.02 6.52 -5.73
N ALA A 57 -4.90 6.99 -5.19
CA ALA A 57 -3.59 6.41 -5.44
C ALA A 57 -3.25 5.39 -4.35
N PHE A 58 -2.46 4.39 -4.71
CA PHE A 58 -2.07 3.29 -3.84
C PHE A 58 -0.58 3.02 -3.97
N LEU A 59 0.07 2.92 -2.81
CA LEU A 59 1.44 2.42 -2.67
C LEU A 59 1.33 1.02 -2.10
N LEU A 60 1.88 0.03 -2.79
CA LEU A 60 1.79 -1.38 -2.39
C LEU A 60 3.13 -1.84 -1.82
N GLU A 61 3.06 -2.56 -0.71
CA GLU A 61 4.18 -3.21 -0.04
C GLU A 61 3.86 -4.69 0.16
N PHE A 62 4.83 -5.55 -0.15
CA PHE A 62 4.76 -6.98 0.14
C PHE A 62 5.71 -7.33 1.28
N ASP A 63 5.15 -7.76 2.40
CA ASP A 63 5.93 -8.39 3.45
C ASP A 63 6.11 -9.87 3.12
N ARG A 64 7.26 -10.20 2.50
CA ARG A 64 7.60 -11.55 2.03
C ARG A 64 8.09 -12.49 3.15
N GLY A 65 7.76 -12.21 4.40
CA GLY A 65 8.14 -13.04 5.56
C GLY A 65 9.62 -13.02 5.94
N THR A 66 10.49 -12.44 5.09
CA THR A 66 11.94 -12.34 5.32
C THR A 66 12.35 -11.09 6.11
N GLU A 67 11.43 -10.15 6.34
CA GLU A 67 11.76 -8.91 7.05
C GLU A 67 11.71 -9.12 8.58
N PRO A 68 12.82 -8.88 9.31
CA PRO A 68 12.84 -8.99 10.76
C PRO A 68 11.97 -7.91 11.41
N LEU A 69 11.03 -8.35 12.26
CA LEU A 69 10.08 -7.49 12.97
C LEU A 69 10.78 -6.42 13.84
N ARG A 70 11.97 -6.74 14.38
CA ARG A 70 12.94 -5.81 14.98
C ARG A 70 14.34 -6.42 14.81
N SER A 71 15.22 -5.81 14.01
CA SER A 71 16.66 -6.14 14.09
C SER A 71 17.54 -4.90 13.90
N ALA A 72 18.67 -4.90 14.59
CA ALA A 72 19.59 -3.77 14.70
C ALA A 72 20.60 -3.64 13.53
N LYS A 73 20.55 -4.51 12.51
CA LYS A 73 21.50 -4.48 11.39
C LYS A 73 20.78 -4.76 10.05
N HIS A 74 20.58 -3.69 9.28
CA HIS A 74 20.38 -3.69 7.83
C HIS A 74 19.10 -4.28 7.19
N CYS A 75 18.00 -4.43 7.91
CA CYS A 75 16.68 -4.64 7.31
C CYS A 75 15.70 -3.53 7.71
N LYS A 76 14.85 -3.09 6.77
CA LYS A 76 13.71 -2.19 7.04
C LYS A 76 12.85 -2.85 8.13
N SER A 77 12.86 -2.36 9.37
CA SER A 77 11.86 -2.80 10.33
C SER A 77 10.51 -2.21 9.92
N LEU A 78 9.41 -2.96 10.09
CA LEU A 78 8.05 -2.46 9.82
C LEU A 78 7.81 -1.09 10.48
N GLN A 79 8.31 -0.92 11.71
CA GLN A 79 8.27 0.34 12.45
C GLN A 79 8.98 1.49 11.70
N ARG A 80 10.17 1.25 11.13
CA ARG A 80 10.91 2.28 10.37
C ARG A 80 10.17 2.61 9.07
N SER A 81 9.60 1.62 8.40
CA SER A 81 8.79 1.82 7.20
C SER A 81 7.56 2.68 7.51
N ILE A 82 6.79 2.34 8.56
CA ILE A 82 5.62 3.11 9.00
C ILE A 82 6.00 4.55 9.35
N LYS A 83 7.10 4.76 10.07
CA LYS A 83 7.59 6.12 10.39
C LYS A 83 7.92 6.92 9.13
N LEU A 84 8.57 6.31 8.14
CA LEU A 84 8.90 6.98 6.89
C LEU A 84 7.65 7.29 6.06
N TYR A 85 6.68 6.38 6.00
CA TYR A 85 5.38 6.64 5.39
C TYR A 85 4.60 7.74 6.10
N ARG A 86 4.61 7.76 7.43
CA ARG A 86 4.02 8.85 8.21
C ARG A 86 4.66 10.19 7.86
N GLU A 87 6.00 10.25 7.81
CA GLU A 87 6.72 11.45 7.40
C GLU A 87 6.36 11.89 5.98
N MET A 88 6.22 10.95 5.05
CA MET A 88 5.75 11.18 3.68
C MET A 88 4.32 11.76 3.63
N PHE A 89 3.44 11.34 4.54
CA PHE A 89 2.09 11.89 4.65
C PHE A 89 2.08 13.29 5.25
N VAL A 90 2.79 13.50 6.37
CA VAL A 90 2.90 14.81 7.04
C VAL A 90 3.45 15.88 6.09
N THR A 91 4.46 15.53 5.30
CA THR A 91 5.10 16.46 4.35
C THR A 91 4.38 16.54 3.00
N GLU A 92 3.39 15.68 2.77
CA GLU A 92 2.75 15.44 1.48
C GLU A 92 3.75 15.19 0.33
N ALA A 93 4.94 14.67 0.63
CA ALA A 93 6.04 14.52 -0.32
C ALA A 93 5.60 13.79 -1.59
N HIS A 94 4.86 12.70 -1.45
CA HIS A 94 4.33 11.92 -2.56
C HIS A 94 3.36 12.70 -3.46
N ARG A 95 2.52 13.59 -2.91
CA ARG A 95 1.57 14.38 -3.72
C ARG A 95 2.30 15.35 -4.63
N ARG A 96 3.28 16.06 -4.06
CA ARG A 96 4.10 17.04 -4.80
C ARG A 96 5.01 16.33 -5.79
N TYR A 97 5.63 15.23 -5.37
CA TYR A 97 6.59 14.49 -6.18
C TYR A 97 5.92 13.81 -7.39
N PHE A 98 4.79 13.13 -7.19
CA PHE A 98 4.07 12.46 -8.27
C PHE A 98 3.04 13.36 -9.00
N GLY A 99 2.84 14.60 -8.56
CA GLY A 99 1.78 15.47 -9.11
C GLY A 99 0.36 14.96 -8.81
N LEU A 100 0.15 14.30 -7.67
CA LEU A 100 -1.13 13.71 -7.29
C LEU A 100 -1.99 14.68 -6.48
N ARG A 101 -3.22 14.93 -6.95
CA ARG A 101 -4.26 15.59 -6.16
C ARG A 101 -5.07 14.60 -5.31
N ALA A 102 -5.06 13.33 -5.68
CA ALA A 102 -5.81 12.26 -5.05
C ALA A 102 -5.33 11.93 -3.63
N ASN A 103 -6.22 11.35 -2.85
CA ASN A 103 -5.85 10.69 -1.59
C ASN A 103 -5.00 9.44 -1.89
N THR A 104 -3.93 9.26 -1.13
CA THR A 104 -3.06 8.08 -1.23
C THR A 104 -3.28 7.18 -0.03
N LEU A 105 -3.34 5.87 -0.26
CA LEU A 105 -3.34 4.82 0.76
C LEU A 105 -2.12 3.90 0.57
N VAL A 106 -1.68 3.28 1.65
CA VAL A 106 -0.63 2.26 1.62
C VAL A 106 -1.26 0.90 1.84
N LEU A 107 -1.10 0.01 0.87
CA LEU A 107 -1.57 -1.37 0.91
C LEU A 107 -0.41 -2.27 1.34
N TRP A 108 -0.60 -3.01 2.41
CA TRP A 108 0.36 -3.99 2.91
C TRP A 108 -0.19 -5.40 2.73
N VAL A 109 0.56 -6.24 2.04
CA VAL A 109 0.20 -7.65 1.84
C VAL A 109 1.16 -8.53 2.62
N PHE A 110 0.61 -9.36 3.50
CA PHE A 110 1.33 -10.28 4.38
C PHE A 110 1.14 -11.72 3.94
N ASP A 111 2.13 -12.57 4.20
CA ASP A 111 2.04 -14.03 4.03
C ASP A 111 1.36 -14.73 5.22
N ALA A 112 1.33 -14.08 6.39
CA ALA A 112 0.86 -14.68 7.64
C ALA A 112 -0.04 -13.72 8.45
N PRO A 113 -1.18 -14.20 8.99
CA PRO A 113 -2.06 -13.39 9.83
C PRO A 113 -1.39 -12.82 11.08
N ARG A 114 -0.47 -13.59 11.69
CA ARG A 114 0.28 -13.13 12.88
C ARG A 114 1.15 -11.91 12.59
N ARG A 115 1.74 -11.83 11.39
CA ARG A 115 2.54 -10.67 10.96
C ARG A 115 1.66 -9.46 10.71
N MET A 116 0.51 -9.66 10.05
CA MET A 116 -0.49 -8.61 9.85
C MET A 116 -0.98 -8.03 11.18
N ALA A 117 -1.31 -8.87 12.17
CA ALA A 117 -1.75 -8.41 13.50
C ALA A 117 -0.66 -7.58 14.19
N ARG A 118 0.60 -8.03 14.11
CA ARG A 118 1.73 -7.27 14.66
C ARG A 118 1.96 -5.95 13.92
N PHE A 119 1.77 -5.93 12.61
CA PHE A 119 1.83 -4.69 11.82
C PHE A 119 0.75 -3.71 12.25
N ASP A 120 -0.49 -4.18 12.47
CA ASP A 120 -1.61 -3.36 12.93
C ASP A 120 -1.29 -2.67 14.26
N GLU A 121 -0.77 -3.41 15.24
CA GLU A 121 -0.31 -2.86 16.53
C GLU A 121 0.72 -1.74 16.35
N ILE A 122 1.72 -1.96 15.48
CA ILE A 122 2.79 -0.98 15.23
C ILE A 122 2.22 0.24 14.46
N ALA A 123 1.37 0.02 13.48
CA ALA A 123 0.75 1.08 12.69
C ALA A 123 -0.10 2.00 13.57
N ARG A 124 -0.93 1.43 14.45
CA ARG A 124 -1.71 2.19 15.44
C ARG A 124 -0.83 3.01 16.37
N ALA A 125 0.27 2.42 16.86
CA ALA A 125 1.17 3.10 17.78
C ALA A 125 2.00 4.23 17.13
N GLU A 126 2.42 4.04 15.87
CA GLU A 126 3.46 4.89 15.26
C GLU A 126 2.92 5.87 14.20
N ALA A 127 1.83 5.52 13.52
CA ALA A 127 1.26 6.34 12.45
C ALA A 127 0.39 7.49 12.98
N GLY A 128 -0.07 7.44 14.23
CA GLY A 128 -0.95 8.46 14.81
C GLY A 128 -2.23 8.62 13.99
N GLU A 129 -2.61 9.87 13.67
CA GLU A 129 -3.77 10.18 12.84
C GLU A 129 -3.73 9.54 11.43
N TYR A 130 -2.55 9.13 10.96
CA TYR A 130 -2.38 8.50 9.65
C TYR A 130 -2.57 6.97 9.68
N ALA A 131 -2.90 6.36 10.82
CA ALA A 131 -3.09 4.91 10.91
C ALA A 131 -4.15 4.41 9.91
N GLY A 132 -5.23 5.17 9.70
CA GLY A 132 -6.27 4.85 8.71
C GLY A 132 -5.82 4.91 7.24
N ARG A 133 -4.61 5.38 6.95
CA ARG A 133 -4.01 5.37 5.60
C ARG A 133 -3.34 4.03 5.26
N PHE A 134 -3.09 3.19 6.25
CA PHE A 134 -2.51 1.86 6.07
C PHE A 134 -3.64 0.83 6.06
N LEU A 135 -3.70 0.09 4.96
CA LEU A 135 -4.61 -1.03 4.80
C LEU A 135 -3.82 -2.31 4.66
N ALA A 136 -4.24 -3.36 5.35
CA ALA A 136 -3.51 -4.62 5.41
C ALA A 136 -4.38 -5.79 4.97
N LYS A 137 -3.73 -6.81 4.41
CA LYS A 137 -4.38 -8.04 3.98
C LYS A 137 -3.43 -9.21 3.97
N VAL A 138 -3.95 -10.40 4.20
CA VAL A 138 -3.17 -11.65 4.13
C VAL A 138 -3.39 -12.31 2.77
N LEU A 139 -2.30 -12.62 2.09
CA LEU A 139 -2.28 -13.40 0.86
C LEU A 139 -2.65 -14.86 1.20
N PRO A 140 -3.57 -15.51 0.47
CA PRO A 140 -3.84 -16.93 0.66
C PRO A 140 -2.55 -17.74 0.41
N GLY A 141 -2.35 -18.79 1.21
CA GLY A 141 -1.12 -19.61 1.20
C GLY A 141 -0.82 -20.31 -0.13
N SER A 142 -1.80 -20.38 -1.05
CA SER A 142 -1.58 -20.81 -2.43
C SER A 142 -1.88 -19.69 -3.43
N ALA A 143 -0.94 -19.43 -4.33
CA ALA A 143 -1.09 -18.46 -5.42
C ALA A 143 -1.89 -19.03 -6.62
N ARG A 144 -2.91 -19.85 -6.37
CA ARG A 144 -3.76 -20.38 -7.45
C ARG A 144 -4.69 -19.29 -7.95
N TRP A 145 -4.98 -19.27 -9.25
CA TRP A 145 -5.81 -18.23 -9.86
C TRP A 145 -7.19 -18.04 -9.19
N ARG A 146 -7.87 -19.14 -8.82
CA ARG A 146 -9.16 -19.07 -8.11
C ARG A 146 -9.05 -18.40 -6.73
N GLU A 147 -7.95 -18.64 -6.04
CA GLU A 147 -7.67 -18.05 -4.72
C GLU A 147 -7.29 -16.57 -4.85
N MET A 148 -6.63 -16.19 -5.96
CA MET A 148 -6.40 -14.78 -6.28
C MET A 148 -7.68 -14.03 -6.61
N ALA A 149 -8.65 -14.66 -7.27
CA ALA A 149 -9.96 -14.05 -7.50
C ALA A 149 -10.71 -13.83 -6.17
N ALA A 150 -10.81 -14.87 -5.33
CA ALA A 150 -11.42 -14.77 -4.00
C ALA A 150 -10.68 -13.78 -3.10
N PHE A 151 -9.35 -13.69 -3.22
CA PHE A 151 -8.56 -12.68 -2.54
C PHE A 151 -9.09 -11.28 -2.86
N GLN A 152 -9.45 -10.94 -4.11
CA GLN A 152 -9.95 -9.59 -4.44
C GLN A 152 -11.32 -9.25 -3.86
N ASP A 153 -12.06 -10.23 -3.33
CA ASP A 153 -13.36 -10.02 -2.66
C ASP A 153 -13.21 -9.86 -1.14
N VAL A 154 -12.09 -10.33 -0.57
CA VAL A 154 -11.79 -10.09 0.85
C VAL A 154 -11.52 -8.60 1.07
N PRO A 155 -12.13 -7.93 2.05
CA PRO A 155 -11.86 -6.53 2.30
C PRO A 155 -10.42 -6.29 2.77
N TRP A 156 -9.91 -5.10 2.49
CA TRP A 156 -8.68 -4.60 3.09
C TRP A 156 -8.98 -4.03 4.48
N MET A 157 -8.21 -4.45 5.48
CA MET A 157 -8.43 -4.05 6.87
C MET A 157 -7.67 -2.75 7.17
N SER A 158 -8.38 -1.71 7.61
CA SER A 158 -7.73 -0.46 8.03
C SER A 158 -7.10 -0.57 9.41
N CYS A 159 -5.86 -0.09 9.53
CA CYS A 159 -5.20 0.05 10.82
C CYS A 159 -5.77 1.19 11.68
N GLY A 160 -6.71 1.99 11.15
CA GLY A 160 -7.44 3.01 11.90
C GLY A 160 -8.63 2.48 12.72
N GLY A 161 -9.06 1.22 12.52
CA GLY A 161 -10.13 0.60 13.31
C GLY A 161 -11.56 0.69 12.77
N GLU A 162 -11.85 1.57 11.80
CA GLU A 162 -13.25 1.86 11.42
C GLU A 162 -13.57 1.69 9.93
N THR A 163 -12.69 1.07 9.13
CA THR A 163 -12.96 0.98 7.68
C THR A 163 -12.41 -0.28 7.04
N GLU A 164 -13.29 -0.98 6.33
CA GLU A 164 -12.94 -2.02 5.39
C GLU A 164 -13.06 -1.45 3.97
N LEU A 165 -12.05 -1.69 3.12
CA LEU A 165 -12.08 -1.23 1.73
C LEU A 165 -12.09 -2.41 0.77
N VAL A 166 -13.07 -2.48 -0.10
CA VAL A 166 -13.05 -3.35 -1.28
C VAL A 166 -12.64 -2.47 -2.47
N LEU A 167 -11.60 -2.89 -3.19
CA LEU A 167 -10.98 -2.11 -4.27
C LEU A 167 -11.65 -2.31 -5.62
#